data_AF-A0A497A9D4-F1
#
_entry.id   AF-A0A497A9D4-F1
#
_cell.length_a   1.000
_cell.length_b   1.000
_cell.length_c   1.000
_cell.angle_alpha   90.00
_cell.angle_beta   90.00
_cell.angle_gamma   90.00
#
_symmetry.space_group_name_H-M   'P 1'
#
loop_
_entity.id
_entity.type
_entity.pdbx_description
1 polymer ?
#
loop_
_entity_poly.entity_id
_entity_poly.type
_entity_poly.pdbx_seq_one_letter_code
_entity_poly.pdbx_strand_id
1 'polypeptide(L)'
;MDRHQNRRLTAEEKLRVVEEGRQSGAAISEVCRRHRIHHTQFYRWERLARQGALEALRNGSRKPRNGKHEEWLLNELNRVRAVVAELIAENLALKRGLLV
;
A
#
# COMPACT_ATOMS: atom_id res chain seq x y z
N MET A 1 -1.39 12.19 30.93
CA MET A 1 -1.08 11.13 29.93
C MET A 1 -2.13 11.24 28.84
N ASP A 2 -1.95 12.18 27.91
CA ASP A 2 -2.97 12.46 26.89
C ASP A 2 -3.03 11.34 25.86
N ARG A 3 -4.21 10.72 25.75
CA ARG A 3 -4.49 9.68 24.75
C ARG A 3 -4.52 10.34 23.38
N HIS A 4 -3.39 10.28 22.67
CA HIS A 4 -3.34 10.60 21.25
C HIS A 4 -4.29 9.64 20.51
N GLN A 5 -5.48 10.13 20.18
CA GLN A 5 -6.43 9.41 19.35
C GLN A 5 -5.72 9.03 18.05
N ASN A 6 -5.70 7.73 17.74
CA ASN A 6 -5.05 7.16 16.58
C ASN A 6 -5.84 7.49 15.31
N ARG A 7 -5.91 8.78 14.96
CA ARG A 7 -6.48 9.23 13.70
C ARG A 7 -5.54 8.80 12.60
N ARG A 8 -6.04 7.96 11.69
CA ARG A 8 -5.30 7.59 10.48
C ARG A 8 -5.24 8.79 9.55
N LEU A 9 -4.08 9.43 9.47
CA LEU A 9 -3.81 10.48 8.49
C LEU A 9 -3.64 9.86 7.08
N THR A 10 -4.18 10.53 6.07
CA THR A 10 -3.95 10.16 4.66
C THR A 10 -2.49 10.37 4.27
N ALA A 11 -2.10 9.93 3.07
CA ALA A 11 -0.74 10.15 2.58
C ALA A 11 -0.46 11.65 2.37
N GLU A 12 -1.44 12.39 1.85
CA GLU A 12 -1.39 13.82 1.58
C GLU A 12 -1.29 14.62 2.89
N GLU A 13 -2.04 14.22 3.92
CA GLU A 13 -1.95 14.85 5.24
C GLU A 13 -0.57 14.65 5.85
N LYS A 14 -0.01 13.43 5.79
CA LYS A 14 1.34 13.14 6.29
C LYS A 14 2.41 13.97 5.56
N LEU A 15 2.27 14.12 4.24
CA LEU A 15 3.20 14.92 3.45
C LEU A 15 3.15 16.40 3.87
N ARG A 16 1.95 16.96 4.06
CA ARG A 16 1.78 18.35 4.53
C ARG A 16 2.47 18.60 5.88
N VAL A 17 2.33 17.67 6.82
CA VAL A 17 3.02 17.75 8.12
C VAL A 17 4.54 17.78 7.93
N VAL A 18 5.08 16.89 7.08
CA VAL A 18 6.52 16.83 6.80
C VAL A 18 7.01 18.12 6.14
N GLU A 19 6.27 18.68 5.18
CA GLU A 19 6.60 19.94 4.52
C GLU A 19 6.63 21.10 5.51
N GLU A 20 5.60 21.21 6.37
CA GLU A 20 5.52 22.22 7.42
C GLU A 20 6.72 22.15 8.38
N GLY A 21 7.09 20.94 8.83
CA GLY A 21 8.25 20.75 9.71
C GLY A 21 9.61 21.02 9.06
N ARG A 22 9.67 21.10 7.72
CA ARG A 22 10.90 21.41 6.97
C ARG A 22 11.03 22.88 6.57
N GLN A 23 10.02 23.70 6.84
CA GLN A 23 10.10 25.15 6.63
C GLN A 23 11.17 25.76 7.53
N SER A 24 11.93 26.73 7.01
CA SER A 24 12.94 27.45 7.79
C SER A 24 12.30 28.11 9.01
N GLY A 25 12.84 27.83 10.20
CA GLY A 25 12.30 28.35 11.46
C GLY A 25 11.17 27.53 12.08
N ALA A 26 10.74 26.42 11.47
CA ALA A 26 9.74 25.55 12.07
C ALA A 26 10.29 24.79 13.29
N ALA A 27 9.57 24.87 14.40
CA ALA A 27 9.83 24.03 15.56
C ALA A 27 9.09 22.69 15.41
N ILE A 28 9.82 21.60 15.17
CA ILE A 28 9.24 20.25 14.97
C ILE A 28 8.33 19.85 16.14
N SER A 29 8.65 20.26 17.36
CA SER A 29 7.83 20.00 18.56
C SER A 29 6.46 20.69 18.50
N GLU A 30 6.39 21.90 17.96
CA GLU A 30 5.14 22.63 17.78
C GLU A 30 4.30 21.99 16.67
N VAL A 31 4.93 21.64 15.54
CA VAL A 31 4.29 20.93 14.43
C VAL A 31 3.71 19.59 14.92
N CYS A 32 4.48 18.83 15.68
CA CYS A 32 4.01 17.55 16.26
C CYS A 32 2.82 17.74 17.20
N ARG A 33 2.81 18.78 18.05
CA ARG A 33 1.69 19.09 18.95
C ARG A 33 0.44 19.48 18.16
N ARG A 34 0.58 20.36 17.16
CA ARG A 34 -0.52 20.85 16.31
C ARG A 34 -1.21 19.71 15.56
N HIS A 35 -0.42 18.81 14.98
CA HIS A 35 -0.91 17.64 14.25
C HIS A 35 -1.20 16.44 15.16
N ARG A 36 -1.00 16.57 16.48
CA ARG A 36 -1.20 15.54 17.51
C ARG A 36 -0.45 14.24 17.24
N ILE A 37 0.76 14.34 16.69
CA ILE A 37 1.64 13.20 16.39
C ILE A 37 2.86 13.19 17.32
N HIS A 38 3.50 12.03 17.41
CA HIS A 38 4.79 11.91 18.09
C HIS A 38 5.94 12.27 17.13
N HIS A 39 7.03 12.81 17.68
CA HIS A 39 8.26 13.10 16.93
C HIS A 39 8.78 11.89 16.13
N THR A 40 8.67 10.69 16.71
CA THR A 40 9.08 9.44 16.04
C THR A 40 8.27 9.17 14.77
N GLN A 41 6.98 9.55 14.74
CA GLN A 41 6.14 9.44 13.55
C GLN A 41 6.54 10.47 12.50
N PHE A 42 6.81 11.71 12.90
CA PHE A 42 7.30 12.76 12.00
C PHE A 42 8.56 12.32 11.25
N TYR A 43 9.62 11.94 11.99
CA TYR A 43 10.89 11.55 11.37
C TYR A 43 10.75 10.28 10.53
N ARG A 44 9.86 9.35 10.92
CA ARG A 44 9.55 8.18 10.10
C ARG A 44 8.94 8.59 8.76
N TRP A 45 7.96 9.49 8.75
CA TRP A 45 7.34 9.97 7.52
C TRP A 45 8.29 10.79 6.67
N GLU A 46 9.11 11.65 7.27
CA GLU A 46 10.13 12.42 6.58
C GLU A 46 11.12 11.50 5.85
N ARG A 47 11.61 10.45 6.54
CA ARG A 47 12.50 9.46 5.93
C ARG A 47 11.84 8.75 4.75
N LEU A 48 10.59 8.33 4.90
CA LEU A 48 9.83 7.66 3.83
C LEU A 48 9.60 8.58 2.63
N ALA A 49 9.22 9.83 2.86
CA ALA A 49 9.02 10.82 1.80
C ALA A 49 10.31 11.05 1.02
N ARG A 50 11.44 11.21 1.70
CA ARG A 50 12.75 11.40 1.05
C ARG A 50 13.20 10.18 0.26
N GLN A 51 13.00 8.98 0.80
CA GLN A 51 13.33 7.72 0.12
C GLN A 51 12.48 7.54 -1.14
N GLY A 52 11.15 7.73 -1.03
CA GLY A 52 10.23 7.63 -2.17
C GLY A 52 10.53 8.66 -3.25
N ALA A 53 10.84 9.91 -2.87
CA ALA A 53 11.25 10.94 -3.81
C ALA A 53 12.55 10.57 -4.54
N LEU A 54 13.56 10.06 -3.81
CA LEU A 54 14.82 9.62 -4.42
C LEU A 54 14.61 8.43 -5.36
N GLU A 55 13.80 7.45 -4.97
CA GLU A 55 13.46 6.30 -5.80
C GLU A 55 12.73 6.73 -7.08
N ALA A 56 11.73 7.63 -6.97
CA ALA A 56 11.01 8.16 -8.11
C ALA A 56 11.95 8.92 -9.08
N LEU A 57 12.86 9.74 -8.55
CA LEU A 57 13.86 10.45 -9.36
C LEU A 57 14.85 9.49 -10.04
N ARG A 58 15.27 8.42 -9.37
CA ARG A 58 16.17 7.39 -9.93
C ARG A 58 15.52 6.57 -11.04
N ASN A 59 14.27 6.18 -10.84
CA ASN A 59 13.57 5.31 -11.77
C ASN A 59 13.01 6.07 -12.99
N GLY A 60 12.97 7.41 -12.92
CA GLY A 60 12.25 8.25 -13.87
C GLY A 60 10.75 7.92 -13.85
N SER A 61 9.99 8.43 -14.82
CA SER A 61 8.56 8.16 -15.03
C SER A 61 8.23 6.69 -15.38
N ARG A 62 9.08 5.72 -15.01
CA ARG A 62 8.74 4.29 -15.01
C ARG A 62 7.70 4.04 -13.94
N LYS A 63 6.46 3.91 -14.37
CA LYS A 63 5.32 3.40 -13.60
C LYS A 63 5.79 2.20 -12.75
N PRO A 64 5.45 2.13 -11.44
CA PRO A 64 5.82 1.00 -10.61
C PRO A 64 5.38 -0.31 -11.28
N ARG A 65 6.29 -1.29 -11.34
CA ARG A 65 6.09 -2.58 -12.03
C ARG A 65 4.96 -3.44 -11.44
N ASN A 66 4.27 -2.96 -10.41
CA ASN A 66 3.19 -3.68 -9.73
C ASN A 66 2.02 -4.01 -10.65
N GLY A 67 1.69 -3.15 -11.61
CA GLY A 67 0.58 -3.43 -12.54
C GLY A 67 0.77 -4.72 -13.34
N LYS A 68 2.00 -5.02 -13.78
CA LYS A 68 2.29 -6.25 -14.55
C LYS A 68 2.28 -7.51 -13.68
N HIS A 69 2.72 -7.40 -12.43
CA HIS A 69 2.73 -8.54 -11.52
C HIS A 69 1.33 -8.87 -11.01
N GLU A 70 0.53 -7.84 -10.71
CA GLU A 70 -0.89 -7.97 -10.34
C GLU A 70 -1.72 -8.56 -11.48
N GLU A 71 -1.52 -8.08 -12.71
CA GLU A 71 -2.15 -8.62 -13.91
C GLU A 71 -1.77 -10.10 -14.15
N TRP A 72 -0.50 -10.45 -13.93
CA TRP A 72 -0.04 -11.83 -14.01
C TRP A 72 -0.72 -12.72 -12.94
N LEU A 73 -0.78 -12.26 -11.68
CA LEU A 73 -1.42 -12.98 -10.59
C LEU A 73 -2.92 -13.20 -10.85
N LEU A 74 -3.62 -12.19 -11.37
CA LEU A 74 -5.04 -12.29 -11.73
C LEU A 74 -5.26 -13.27 -12.87
N ASN A 75 -4.38 -13.27 -13.87
CA ASN A 75 -4.46 -14.22 -14.97
C ASN A 75 -4.24 -15.66 -14.50
N GLU A 76 -3.25 -15.87 -13.63
CA GLU A 76 -2.98 -17.21 -13.08
C GLU A 76 -4.13 -17.69 -12.19
N LEU A 77 -4.72 -16.80 -11.38
CA LEU A 77 -5.91 -17.11 -10.60
C LEU A 77 -7.08 -17.55 -11.49
N ASN A 78 -7.32 -16.84 -12.59
CA ASN A 78 -8.38 -17.19 -13.52
C ASN A 78 -8.13 -18.54 -14.21
N ARG A 79 -6.88 -18.81 -14.60
CA ARG A 79 -6.48 -20.11 -15.16
C ARG A 79 -6.76 -21.25 -14.18
N VAL A 80 -6.30 -21.13 -12.93
CA VAL A 80 -6.51 -22.16 -11.91
C VAL A 80 -7.99 -22.37 -11.63
N ARG A 81 -8.79 -21.31 -11.58
CA ARG A 81 -10.25 -21.41 -11.40
C ARG A 81 -10.95 -22.17 -12.53
N ALA A 82 -10.51 -21.98 -13.78
CA ALA A 82 -11.08 -22.71 -14.92
C ALA A 82 -10.80 -24.21 -14.83
N VAL A 83 -9.54 -24.59 -14.55
CA VAL A 83 -9.15 -26.01 -14.40
C VAL A 83 -9.90 -26.67 -13.24
N VAL A 84 -10.05 -25.97 -12.11
CA VAL A 84 -10.81 -26.49 -10.97
C VAL A 84 -12.29 -26.68 -11.33
N ALA A 85 -12.91 -25.75 -12.07
CA ALA A 85 -14.30 -25.88 -12.49
C ALA A 85 -14.51 -27.08 -13.41
N GLU A 86 -13.59 -27.30 -14.36
CA GLU A 86 -13.58 -28.45 -15.26
C GLU A 86 -13.46 -29.77 -14.48
N LEU A 87 -12.46 -29.89 -13.59
CA LEU A 87 -12.27 -31.09 -12.76
C LEU A 87 -13.47 -31.36 -11.85
N ILE A 88 -14.10 -30.32 -11.29
CA ILE A 88 -15.30 -30.50 -10.46
C ILE A 88 -16.47 -31.00 -11.32
N ALA A 89 -16.64 -30.48 -12.53
CA ALA A 89 -17.68 -30.93 -13.44
C ALA A 89 -17.49 -32.41 -13.82
N GLU A 90 -16.27 -32.81 -14.17
CA GLU A 90 -15.91 -34.21 -14.42
C GLU A 90 -16.16 -35.10 -13.19
N ASN A 91 -15.71 -34.66 -12.02
CA ASN A 91 -15.87 -35.42 -10.78
C ASN A 91 -17.34 -35.62 -10.42
N LEU A 92 -18.18 -34.60 -10.62
CA LEU A 92 -19.62 -34.69 -10.41
C LEU A 92 -20.29 -35.62 -11.44
N ALA A 93 -19.85 -35.59 -12.69
CA ALA A 93 -20.38 -36.47 -13.73
C ALA A 93 -20.02 -37.94 -13.48
N LEU A 94 -18.77 -38.22 -13.08
CA LEU A 94 -18.33 -39.55 -12.64
C LEU A 94 -19.12 -40.05 -11.43
N LYS A 95 -19.30 -39.21 -10.40
CA LYS A 95 -20.08 -39.56 -9.20
C LYS A 95 -21.56 -39.83 -9.47
N ARG A 96 -22.11 -39.25 -10.54
CA ARG A 96 -23.51 -39.46 -10.95
C ARG A 96 -23.67 -40.61 -11.95
N GLY A 97 -22.58 -41.28 -12.35
CA GLY A 97 -22.60 -42.36 -13.34
C GLY A 97 -22.93 -41.89 -14.76
N LEU A 98 -22.72 -40.60 -15.07
CA LEU A 98 -23.03 -40.00 -16.37
C LEU A 98 -21.89 -40.14 -17.39
N LEU A 99 -20.73 -40.69 -16.97
CA LEU A 99 -19.52 -40.88 -17.78
C LEU A 99 -19.00 -42.32 -17.71
N VAL A 100 -19.90 -43.30 -17.54
CA VAL A 100 -19.56 -44.73 -17.66
C VAL A 100 -19.86 -45.20 -19.08
#